data_AF-A0A957UE10-F1
#
_entry.id   AF-A0A957UE10-F1
#
_cell.length_a   1.000
_cell.length_b   1.000
_cell.length_c   1.000
_cell.angle_alpha   90.00
_cell.angle_beta   90.00
_cell.angle_gamma   90.00
#
_symmetry.space_group_name_H-M   'P 1'
#
loop_
_entity.id
_entity.type
_entity.pdbx_description
1 polymer ?
#
loop_
_entity_poly.entity_id
_entity_poly.type
_entity_poly.pdbx_seq_one_letter_code
_entity_poly.pdbx_strand_id
1 'polypeptide(L)'
;YRAFTGLHWETGSVRNALDFAGARAPHTGEPYSEALLMGVSGGAVMGYFSFAYEGYDPHAVILTRNTFDPMDTMLARLGVVQTVRQSTRPEKGLANLLDTLDDGAPAIVWADMYSLPYNALPLDSGMWAMMP
;
A
#
# COMPACT_ATOMS: atom_id res chain seq x y z
N TYR A 1 -11.93 -11.92 14.76
CA TYR A 1 -11.00 -11.47 13.71
C TYR A 1 -11.67 -11.73 12.36
N ARG A 2 -12.00 -10.68 11.60
CA ARG A 2 -12.42 -10.83 10.20
C ARG A 2 -11.13 -10.76 9.38
N ALA A 3 -10.73 -11.87 8.76
CA ALA A 3 -9.56 -11.85 7.89
C ALA A 3 -9.80 -10.85 6.77
N PHE A 4 -8.92 -9.88 6.64
CA PHE A 4 -8.95 -8.91 5.54
C PHE A 4 -8.37 -9.58 4.30
N THR A 5 -9.09 -9.48 3.19
CA THR A 5 -8.66 -9.99 1.89
C THR A 5 -8.37 -8.82 0.96
N GLY A 6 -7.55 -9.02 -0.07
CA GLY A 6 -7.32 -8.03 -1.12
C GLY A 6 -6.75 -8.70 -2.35
N LEU A 7 -7.08 -8.18 -3.53
CA LEU A 7 -6.50 -8.64 -4.80
C LEU A 7 -5.12 -8.03 -5.05
N HIS A 8 -4.88 -6.83 -4.52
CA HIS A 8 -3.61 -6.12 -4.66
C HIS A 8 -3.31 -5.38 -3.36
N TRP A 9 -2.04 -5.34 -2.96
CA TRP A 9 -1.59 -4.73 -1.70
C TRP A 9 -2.09 -3.28 -1.56
N GLU A 10 -1.98 -2.45 -2.60
CA GLU A 10 -2.50 -1.06 -2.56
C GLU A 10 -4.02 -0.93 -2.45
N THR A 11 -4.76 -1.49 -3.42
CA THR A 11 -6.22 -1.32 -3.47
C THR A 11 -6.92 -2.11 -2.37
N GLY A 12 -6.35 -3.25 -1.98
CA GLY A 12 -6.83 -4.08 -0.89
C GLY A 12 -6.70 -3.36 0.45
N SER A 13 -5.52 -2.81 0.76
CA SER A 13 -5.31 -2.07 2.02
C SER A 13 -6.25 -0.86 2.14
N VAL A 14 -6.42 -0.07 1.08
CA VAL A 14 -7.36 1.07 1.11
C VAL A 14 -8.82 0.63 1.18
N ARG A 15 -9.23 -0.39 0.40
CA ARG A 15 -10.59 -0.94 0.47
C ARG A 15 -10.94 -1.36 1.90
N ASN A 16 -10.05 -2.10 2.53
CA ASN A 16 -10.26 -2.63 3.88
C ASN A 16 -10.34 -1.50 4.92
N ALA A 17 -9.48 -0.48 4.80
CA ALA A 17 -9.52 0.70 5.68
C ALA A 17 -10.82 1.50 5.51
N LEU A 18 -11.26 1.72 4.27
CA LEU A 18 -12.52 2.43 3.99
C LEU A 18 -13.74 1.65 4.46
N ASP A 19 -13.76 0.32 4.26
CA ASP A 19 -14.87 -0.52 4.75
C ASP A 19 -14.93 -0.53 6.28
N PHE A 20 -13.78 -0.62 6.94
CA PHE A 20 -13.67 -0.50 8.40
C PHE A 20 -14.21 0.84 8.91
N ALA A 21 -13.92 1.94 8.22
CA ALA A 21 -14.44 3.27 8.53
C ALA A 21 -15.94 3.45 8.19
N GLY A 22 -16.61 2.42 7.66
CA GLY A 22 -18.02 2.47 7.28
C GLY A 22 -18.28 3.26 5.99
N ALA A 23 -17.25 3.61 5.22
CA ALA A 23 -17.41 4.31 3.95
C ALA A 23 -18.10 3.38 2.93
N ARG A 24 -19.11 3.91 2.23
CA ARG A 24 -19.88 3.18 1.22
C ARG A 24 -19.90 3.95 -0.09
N ALA A 25 -19.85 3.21 -1.19
CA ALA A 25 -19.99 3.77 -2.51
C ALA A 25 -21.42 4.33 -2.67
N PRO A 26 -21.60 5.65 -2.95
CA PRO A 26 -22.93 6.28 -2.93
C PRO A 26 -23.93 5.71 -3.94
N HIS A 27 -23.43 5.11 -5.03
CA HIS A 27 -24.24 4.59 -6.13
C HIS A 27 -24.70 3.14 -5.93
N THR A 28 -24.15 2.43 -4.94
CA THR A 28 -24.52 1.02 -4.65
C THR A 28 -24.89 0.79 -3.19
N GLY A 29 -24.43 1.62 -2.26
CA GLY A 29 -24.53 1.37 -0.81
C GLY A 29 -23.56 0.30 -0.30
N GLU A 30 -22.72 -0.27 -1.18
CA GLU A 30 -21.76 -1.33 -0.86
C GLU A 30 -20.37 -0.75 -0.53
N PRO A 31 -19.47 -1.52 0.11
CA PRO A 31 -18.07 -1.15 0.23
C PRO A 31 -17.43 -0.87 -1.15
N TYR A 32 -16.44 0.04 -1.19
CA TYR A 32 -15.71 0.34 -2.42
C TYR A 32 -15.03 -0.92 -2.98
N SER A 33 -15.20 -1.18 -4.28
CA SER A 33 -14.55 -2.31 -4.95
C SER A 33 -13.11 -1.98 -5.35
N GLU A 34 -12.22 -2.98 -5.37
CA GLU A 34 -10.84 -2.77 -5.82
C GLU A 34 -10.74 -2.36 -7.30
N ALA A 35 -11.72 -2.77 -8.11
CA ALA A 35 -11.81 -2.34 -9.52
C ALA A 35 -12.07 -0.83 -9.63
N LEU A 36 -13.00 -0.30 -8.82
CA LEU A 36 -13.25 1.15 -8.76
C LEU A 36 -12.01 1.90 -8.26
N LEU A 37 -11.40 1.41 -7.18
CA LEU A 37 -10.19 1.99 -6.59
C LEU A 37 -9.02 2.01 -7.60
N MET A 38 -8.85 0.95 -8.40
CA MET A 38 -7.87 0.91 -9.50
C MET A 38 -8.15 1.96 -10.58
N GLY A 39 -9.41 2.18 -10.94
CA GLY A 39 -9.78 3.25 -11.87
C GLY A 39 -9.45 4.64 -11.30
N VAL A 40 -9.81 4.88 -10.03
CA VAL A 40 -9.56 6.15 -9.33
C VAL A 40 -8.07 6.42 -9.16
N SER A 41 -7.24 5.39 -8.95
CA SER A 41 -5.77 5.54 -8.87
C SER A 41 -5.14 5.96 -10.20
N GLY A 42 -5.87 5.95 -11.32
CA GLY A 42 -5.36 6.30 -12.65
C GLY A 42 -5.36 5.16 -13.66
N GLY A 43 -5.83 3.97 -13.26
CA GLY A 43 -6.07 2.85 -14.16
C GLY A 43 -4.84 1.98 -14.45
N ALA A 44 -5.07 1.01 -15.33
CA ALA A 44 -4.02 0.14 -15.85
C ALA A 44 -3.12 0.91 -16.82
N VAL A 45 -1.84 0.60 -16.77
CA VAL A 45 -0.90 0.85 -17.85
C VAL A 45 -0.07 -0.42 -18.04
N MET A 46 0.58 -0.57 -19.19
CA MET A 46 1.67 -1.52 -19.32
C MET A 46 2.92 -0.73 -19.67
N GLY A 47 3.96 -0.90 -18.86
CA GLY A 47 5.28 -0.32 -19.08
C GLY A 47 6.36 -1.25 -18.58
N TYR A 48 7.60 -0.97 -18.93
CA TYR A 48 8.73 -1.64 -18.32
C TYR A 48 9.91 -0.68 -18.16
N PHE A 49 10.73 -0.96 -17.16
CA PHE A 49 12.02 -0.33 -16.94
C PHE A 49 13.08 -1.40 -16.87
N SER A 50 14.24 -1.14 -17.44
CA SER A 50 15.43 -1.98 -17.29
C SER A 50 16.45 -1.24 -16.46
N PHE A 51 16.96 -1.88 -15.41
CA PHE A 51 18.01 -1.34 -14.55
C PHE A 51 19.22 -2.27 -14.56
N ALA A 52 20.41 -1.69 -14.63
CA ALA A 52 21.68 -2.40 -14.49
C ALA A 52 22.47 -1.71 -13.37
N TYR A 53 22.66 -2.41 -12.27
CA TYR A 53 23.40 -1.93 -11.11
C TYR A 53 24.67 -2.75 -10.94
N GLU A 54 25.76 -2.11 -10.52
CA GLU A 54 27.00 -2.82 -10.20
C GLU A 54 26.75 -3.84 -9.08
N GLY A 55 27.20 -5.08 -9.29
CA GLY A 55 27.01 -6.18 -8.32
C GLY A 55 25.67 -6.92 -8.40
N TYR A 56 24.77 -6.54 -9.31
CA TYR A 56 23.48 -7.22 -9.51
C TYR A 56 23.28 -7.62 -10.97
N ASP A 57 22.52 -8.70 -11.20
CA ASP A 57 22.05 -9.04 -12.54
C ASP A 57 21.13 -7.93 -13.08
N PRO A 58 21.03 -7.72 -14.41
CA PRO A 58 20.09 -6.76 -14.97
C PRO A 58 18.64 -7.07 -14.55
N HIS A 59 17.93 -6.06 -14.07
CA HIS A 59 16.55 -6.17 -13.60
C HIS A 59 15.57 -5.57 -14.60
N ALA A 60 14.43 -6.23 -14.81
CA ALA A 60 13.29 -5.67 -15.53
C ALA A 60 12.12 -5.50 -14.56
N VAL A 61 11.62 -4.27 -14.43
CA VAL A 61 10.43 -3.95 -13.64
C VAL A 61 9.26 -3.78 -14.60
N ILE A 62 8.22 -4.59 -14.42
CA ILE A 62 6.98 -4.49 -15.18
C ILE A 62 6.01 -3.58 -14.45
N LEU A 63 5.63 -2.48 -15.09
CA LEU A 63 4.66 -1.52 -14.57
C LEU A 63 3.27 -1.91 -15.07
N THR A 64 2.35 -2.15 -14.14
CA THR A 64 0.95 -2.50 -14.45
C THR A 64 -0.06 -1.41 -14.07
N ARG A 65 0.41 -0.26 -13.55
CA ARG A 65 -0.42 0.87 -13.09
C ARG A 65 0.13 2.22 -13.57
N ASN A 66 -0.77 3.11 -13.96
CA ASN A 66 -0.43 4.36 -14.68
C ASN A 66 0.39 5.37 -13.86
N THR A 67 0.29 5.35 -12.53
CA THR A 67 1.01 6.29 -11.65
C THR A 67 1.99 5.52 -10.77
N PHE A 68 3.11 6.16 -10.45
CA PHE A 68 4.11 5.65 -9.51
C PHE A 68 3.66 5.79 -8.05
N ASP A 69 2.65 6.64 -7.80
CA ASP A 69 2.08 6.89 -6.47
C ASP A 69 0.56 6.63 -6.48
N PRO A 70 0.11 5.39 -6.78
CA PRO A 70 -1.31 5.11 -6.99
C PRO A 70 -2.14 5.22 -5.72
N MET A 71 -1.58 4.92 -4.55
CA MET A 71 -2.31 5.11 -3.29
C MET A 71 -2.56 6.60 -3.01
N ASP A 72 -1.54 7.45 -3.10
CA ASP A 72 -1.68 8.89 -2.86
C ASP A 72 -2.63 9.53 -3.89
N THR A 73 -2.45 9.18 -5.16
CA THR A 73 -3.34 9.63 -6.25
C THR A 73 -4.79 9.24 -5.97
N MET A 74 -5.02 7.99 -5.54
CA MET A 74 -6.34 7.47 -5.23
C MET A 74 -6.97 8.19 -4.05
N LEU A 75 -6.27 8.29 -2.93
CA LEU A 75 -6.79 8.90 -1.71
C LEU A 75 -7.07 10.40 -1.90
N ALA A 76 -6.19 11.11 -2.63
CA ALA A 76 -6.41 12.52 -2.98
C ALA A 76 -7.67 12.70 -3.83
N ARG A 77 -7.88 11.86 -4.86
CA ARG A 77 -9.08 11.92 -5.72
C ARG A 77 -10.36 11.51 -5.00
N LEU A 78 -10.27 10.64 -4.00
CA LEU A 78 -11.40 10.31 -3.11
C LEU A 78 -11.66 11.39 -2.05
N GLY A 79 -10.80 12.40 -1.93
CA GLY A 79 -10.89 13.43 -0.90
C GLY A 79 -10.64 12.90 0.52
N VAL A 80 -9.91 11.78 0.64
CA VAL A 80 -9.59 11.17 1.94
C VAL A 80 -8.46 11.98 2.60
N VAL A 81 -8.75 12.53 3.78
CA VAL A 81 -7.73 13.19 4.62
C VAL A 81 -6.84 12.12 5.26
N GLN A 82 -5.54 12.29 5.15
CA GLN A 82 -4.54 11.36 5.66
C GLN A 82 -3.71 12.00 6.76
N THR A 83 -3.30 11.19 7.74
CA THR A 83 -2.23 11.54 8.68
C THR A 83 -1.03 10.63 8.42
N VAL A 84 -0.03 11.15 7.72
CA VAL A 84 1.18 10.39 7.39
C VAL A 84 2.21 10.56 8.53
N ARG A 85 2.63 9.44 9.13
CA ARG A 85 3.65 9.42 10.19
C ARG A 85 4.88 8.64 9.72
N GLN A 86 6.00 9.32 9.53
CA GLN A 86 7.28 8.71 9.15
C GLN A 86 8.28 8.80 10.31
N SER A 87 9.08 7.75 10.50
CA SER A 87 10.17 7.74 11.46
C SER A 87 11.26 6.78 11.03
N THR A 88 12.51 7.14 11.30
CA THR A 88 13.68 6.25 11.15
C THR A 88 13.99 5.47 12.42
N ARG A 89 13.25 5.71 13.52
CA ARG A 89 13.44 5.00 14.80
C ARG A 89 12.37 3.92 14.97
N PRO A 90 12.75 2.63 15.07
CA PRO A 90 11.79 1.53 15.20
C PRO A 90 10.80 1.71 16.35
N GLU A 91 11.27 2.20 17.50
CA GLU A 91 10.44 2.38 18.69
C GLU A 91 9.37 3.44 18.48
N LYS A 92 9.70 4.50 17.71
CA LYS A 92 8.71 5.54 17.36
C LYS A 92 7.73 5.04 16.30
N GLY A 93 8.17 4.22 15.36
CA GLY A 93 7.30 3.55 14.40
C GLY A 93 6.26 2.67 15.10
N LEU A 94 6.72 1.83 16.04
CA LEU A 94 5.83 1.00 16.86
C LEU A 94 4.85 1.85 17.68
N ALA A 95 5.35 2.89 18.37
CA ALA A 95 4.48 3.79 19.14
C ALA A 95 3.41 4.45 18.25
N ASN A 96 3.77 4.95 17.07
CA ASN A 96 2.80 5.54 16.15
C ASN A 96 1.71 4.56 15.73
N LEU A 97 2.07 3.29 15.49
CA LEU A 97 1.10 2.24 15.16
C LEU A 97 0.17 1.97 16.35
N LEU A 98 0.74 1.73 17.53
CA LEU A 98 -0.04 1.44 18.74
C LEU A 98 -0.99 2.59 19.08
N ASP A 99 -0.50 3.84 19.08
CA ASP A 99 -1.33 5.04 19.32
C ASP A 99 -2.52 5.09 18.34
N THR A 100 -2.28 4.79 17.05
CA THR A 100 -3.34 4.82 16.02
C THR A 100 -4.39 3.73 16.24
N LEU A 101 -3.95 2.54 16.65
CA LEU A 101 -4.85 1.43 16.95
C LEU A 101 -5.63 1.67 18.25
N ASP A 102 -5.01 2.26 19.27
CA ASP A 102 -5.63 2.63 20.54
C ASP A 102 -6.71 3.72 20.35
N ASP A 103 -6.49 4.64 19.40
CA ASP A 103 -7.49 5.63 18.96
C ASP A 103 -8.66 5.01 18.14
N GLY A 104 -8.59 3.70 17.85
CA GLY A 104 -9.63 2.97 17.11
C GLY A 104 -9.65 3.24 15.60
N ALA A 105 -8.61 3.88 15.06
CA ALA A 105 -8.48 4.16 13.64
C ALA A 105 -7.76 3.02 12.89
N PRO A 106 -8.10 2.76 11.62
CA PRO A 106 -7.35 1.81 10.82
C PRO A 106 -5.94 2.36 10.51
N ALA A 107 -4.92 1.54 10.74
CA ALA A 107 -3.53 1.85 10.36
C ALA A 107 -3.16 1.09 9.08
N ILE A 108 -2.66 1.81 8.08
CA ILE A 108 -1.98 1.23 6.91
C ILE A 108 -0.48 1.41 7.14
N VAL A 109 0.27 0.31 7.15
CA VAL A 109 1.68 0.29 7.55
C VAL A 109 2.53 -0.11 6.36
N TRP A 110 3.49 0.75 6.00
CA TRP A 110 4.52 0.38 5.03
C TRP A 110 5.54 -0.50 5.74
N ALA A 111 5.59 -1.77 5.35
CA ALA A 111 6.56 -2.73 5.84
C ALA A 111 7.55 -3.07 4.73
N ASP A 112 8.82 -3.26 5.09
CA ASP A 112 9.82 -3.74 4.14
C ASP A 112 9.59 -5.22 3.83
N MET A 113 9.28 -5.51 2.57
CA MET A 113 9.00 -6.86 2.10
C MET A 113 10.19 -7.81 2.32
N TYR A 114 11.43 -7.32 2.23
CA TYR A 114 12.64 -8.13 2.43
C TYR A 114 12.89 -8.49 3.90
N SER A 115 12.49 -7.61 4.82
CA SER A 115 12.59 -7.85 6.27
C SER A 115 11.52 -8.81 6.81
N LEU A 116 10.49 -9.13 6.04
CA LEU A 116 9.37 -9.98 6.46
C LEU A 116 9.66 -11.46 6.13
N PRO A 117 9.91 -12.34 7.13
CA PRO A 117 10.43 -13.69 6.88
C PRO A 117 9.52 -14.59 6.03
N TYR A 118 8.21 -14.32 6.04
CA TYR A 118 7.23 -15.10 5.29
C TYR A 118 7.25 -14.84 3.78
N ASN A 119 7.94 -13.79 3.30
CA ASN A 119 8.10 -13.53 1.87
C ASN A 119 9.21 -14.39 1.24
N ALA A 120 10.00 -15.09 2.04
CA ALA A 120 11.10 -15.95 1.59
C ALA A 120 12.07 -15.27 0.60
N LEU A 121 12.23 -13.94 0.73
CA LEU A 121 13.20 -13.16 -0.03
C LEU A 121 14.56 -13.22 0.66
N PRO A 122 15.67 -13.25 -0.10
CA PRO A 122 16.99 -13.16 0.48
C PRO A 122 17.17 -11.80 1.16
N LEU A 123 17.62 -11.81 2.42
CA LEU A 123 17.96 -10.58 3.10
C LEU A 123 19.24 -10.01 2.46
N ASP A 124 19.12 -8.85 1.84
CA ASP A 124 20.22 -8.11 1.21
C ASP A 124 20.18 -6.66 1.68
N SER A 125 21.29 -6.17 2.24
CA SER A 125 21.41 -4.79 2.72
C SER A 125 21.23 -3.72 1.63
N GLY A 126 21.41 -4.08 0.35
CA GLY A 126 21.19 -3.19 -0.78
C GLY A 126 19.75 -3.18 -1.29
N MET A 127 18.88 -4.07 -0.80
CA MET A 127 17.52 -4.26 -1.30
C MET A 127 16.49 -3.93 -0.21
N TRP A 128 15.51 -3.12 -0.58
CA TRP A 128 14.38 -2.77 0.28
C TRP A 128 13.14 -2.55 -0.60
N ALA A 129 11.97 -2.86 -0.07
CA ALA A 129 10.70 -2.62 -0.76
C ALA A 129 9.61 -2.35 0.27
N MET A 130 9.36 -1.06 0.54
CA MET A 130 8.32 -0.62 1.46
C MET A 130 6.96 -0.71 0.80
N MET A 131 6.12 -1.65 1.25
CA MET A 131 4.76 -1.86 0.73
C MET A 131 3.72 -1.84 1.88
N PRO A 132 2.52 -1.28 1.66
CA PRO A 132 1.39 -1.28 2.61
C PRO A 132 0.67 -2.62 2.74
#